data_AF-A0A9E3P1R5-F1
#
_entry.id   AF-A0A9E3P1R5-F1
#
_cell.length_a   1.000
_cell.length_b   1.000
_cell.length_c   1.000
_cell.angle_alpha   90.00
_cell.angle_beta   90.00
_cell.angle_gamma   90.00
#
_symmetry.space_group_name_H-M   'P 1'
#
loop_
_entity.id
_entity.type
_entity.pdbx_description
1 polymer ?
#
loop_
_entity_poly.entity_id
_entity_poly.type
_entity_poly.pdbx_seq_one_letter_code
_entity_poly.pdbx_strand_id
1 'polypeptide(L)'
;MSHVSHASHPAGFDWTRVPRASRADPLRVLFSACLLGHATGWEGGAYTEPLAVRLANLPEVEAIHFCPENATLGTPRPLTTLYDGHGRDVLAGRARVLETTGRDVTREIVRGAEAMLEIARRRRVELAVLLDVSDSCGSHAVYLGAPEEKRYQRGMGVAAAMLADAGVPVLAQRDEKTLGRLVGALDPSFEPDPSAIDFVDHPWFRDYFREG
;
A
#
# COMPACT_ATOMS: atom_id res chain seq x y z
N MET A 1 -11.40 -2.88 -33.24
CA MET A 1 -10.58 -3.60 -32.24
C MET A 1 -9.48 -2.64 -31.79
N SER A 2 -9.81 -1.77 -30.84
CA SER A 2 -8.91 -0.73 -30.35
C SER A 2 -7.98 -1.32 -29.29
N HIS A 3 -6.69 -1.32 -29.58
CA HIS A 3 -5.63 -1.65 -28.63
C HIS A 3 -5.74 -0.76 -27.38
N VAL A 4 -6.10 -1.36 -26.26
CA VAL A 4 -6.03 -0.73 -24.94
C VAL A 4 -4.54 -0.63 -24.56
N SER A 5 -4.08 0.60 -24.39
CA SER A 5 -2.72 0.98 -24.00
C SER A 5 -2.28 0.25 -22.72
N HIS A 6 -1.08 -0.33 -22.76
CA HIS A 6 -0.45 -1.24 -21.80
C HIS A 6 0.12 -0.58 -20.51
N ALA A 7 -0.56 0.39 -19.90
CA ALA A 7 -0.05 1.06 -18.70
C ALA A 7 -1.12 1.16 -17.59
N SER A 8 -1.68 0.04 -17.13
CA SER A 8 -2.80 0.08 -16.18
C SER A 8 -2.71 -0.97 -15.07
N HIS A 9 -1.54 -1.31 -14.54
CA HIS A 9 -1.45 -2.43 -13.60
C HIS A 9 -0.32 -2.22 -12.59
N PRO A 10 -0.44 -2.73 -11.34
CA PRO A 10 0.76 -2.99 -10.57
C PRO A 10 1.54 -4.06 -11.34
N ALA A 11 2.80 -3.78 -11.65
CA ALA A 11 3.63 -4.69 -12.43
C ALA A 11 3.60 -6.10 -11.81
N GLY A 12 3.33 -7.12 -12.63
CA GLY A 12 3.32 -8.52 -12.19
C GLY A 12 2.01 -9.06 -11.63
N PHE A 13 0.91 -8.29 -11.53
CA PHE A 13 -0.39 -8.85 -11.13
C PHE A 13 -1.07 -9.62 -12.26
N ASP A 14 -1.49 -10.86 -11.96
CA ASP A 14 -2.20 -11.73 -12.90
C ASP A 14 -3.69 -11.39 -12.95
N TRP A 15 -4.10 -10.58 -13.91
CA TRP A 15 -5.51 -10.22 -14.11
C TRP A 15 -6.38 -11.39 -14.56
N THR A 16 -5.79 -12.48 -15.08
CA THR A 16 -6.56 -13.67 -15.48
C THR A 16 -7.06 -14.45 -14.27
N ARG A 17 -6.47 -14.21 -13.09
CA ARG A 17 -6.88 -14.78 -11.80
C ARG A 17 -8.20 -14.22 -11.29
N VAL A 18 -8.46 -12.93 -11.51
CA VAL A 18 -9.59 -12.18 -10.96
C VAL A 18 -10.95 -12.82 -11.29
N PRO A 19 -11.33 -13.04 -12.57
CA PRO A 19 -12.63 -13.63 -12.90
C PRO A 19 -12.79 -15.10 -12.48
N ARG A 20 -11.72 -15.73 -11.99
CA ARG A 20 -11.73 -17.11 -11.47
C ARG A 20 -11.84 -17.16 -9.94
N ALA A 21 -11.79 -16.01 -9.26
CA ALA A 21 -11.94 -15.96 -7.81
C ALA A 21 -13.34 -16.41 -7.40
N SER A 22 -13.40 -17.17 -6.31
CA SER A 22 -14.62 -17.74 -5.77
C SER A 22 -14.50 -17.90 -4.26
N ARG A 23 -15.59 -18.17 -3.55
CA ARG A 23 -15.53 -18.49 -2.12
C ARG A 23 -14.63 -19.70 -1.79
N ALA A 24 -14.54 -20.67 -2.72
CA ALA A 24 -13.75 -21.88 -2.52
C ALA A 24 -12.26 -21.70 -2.86
N ASP A 25 -11.95 -20.75 -3.75
CA ASP A 25 -10.59 -20.33 -4.08
C ASP A 25 -10.55 -18.80 -4.24
N PRO A 26 -10.49 -18.08 -3.11
CA PRO A 26 -10.59 -16.63 -3.11
C PRO A 26 -9.30 -15.98 -3.59
N LEU A 27 -9.43 -14.75 -4.11
CA LEU A 27 -8.30 -13.87 -4.35
C LEU A 27 -7.76 -13.38 -3.00
N ARG A 28 -6.47 -13.62 -2.74
CA ARG A 28 -5.86 -13.33 -1.43
C ARG A 28 -5.21 -11.96 -1.45
N VAL A 29 -5.83 -11.00 -0.75
CA VAL A 29 -5.42 -9.60 -0.79
C VAL A 29 -4.97 -9.15 0.59
N LEU A 30 -3.74 -8.62 0.67
CA LEU A 30 -3.18 -8.03 1.88
C LEU A 30 -3.49 -6.53 1.91
N PHE A 31 -4.01 -6.05 3.03
CA PHE A 31 -4.34 -4.64 3.23
C PHE A 31 -3.50 -4.04 4.35
N SER A 32 -3.11 -2.78 4.19
CA SER A 32 -2.78 -1.94 5.35
C SER A 32 -3.99 -1.93 6.29
N ALA A 33 -3.83 -2.38 7.55
CA ALA A 33 -4.97 -2.57 8.45
C ALA A 33 -5.79 -1.29 8.70
N CYS A 34 -5.14 -0.12 8.71
CA CYS A 34 -5.80 1.17 8.84
C CYS A 34 -6.81 1.47 7.71
N LEU A 35 -6.63 0.91 6.50
CA LEU A 35 -7.58 1.06 5.39
C LEU A 35 -8.90 0.34 5.63
N LEU A 36 -8.89 -0.68 6.49
CA LEU A 36 -10.08 -1.49 6.82
C LEU A 36 -10.73 -1.06 8.14
N GLY A 37 -10.40 0.12 8.66
CA GLY A 37 -11.00 0.66 9.88
C GLY A 37 -10.32 0.28 11.20
N HIS A 38 -9.19 -0.43 11.15
CA HIS A 38 -8.43 -0.72 12.36
C HIS A 38 -7.65 0.51 12.84
N ALA A 39 -7.83 0.89 14.11
CA ALA A 39 -7.16 1.99 14.80
C ALA A 39 -5.64 1.72 14.98
N THR A 40 -4.89 1.80 13.89
CA THR A 40 -3.45 1.47 13.79
C THR A 40 -2.62 2.62 13.22
N GLY A 41 -3.25 3.75 12.93
CA GLY A 41 -2.58 5.03 12.67
C GLY A 41 -1.66 5.41 13.83
N TRP A 42 -0.73 6.31 13.56
CA TRP A 42 0.28 6.71 14.54
C TRP A 42 -0.37 7.41 15.75
N GLU A 43 -1.44 8.16 15.51
CA GLU A 43 -2.28 8.86 16.49
C GLU A 43 -3.38 7.97 17.11
N GLY A 44 -3.48 6.70 16.69
CA GLY A 44 -4.60 5.83 17.07
C GLY A 44 -5.81 5.92 16.16
N GLY A 45 -5.69 6.61 15.02
CA GLY A 45 -6.75 6.72 14.03
C GLY A 45 -6.86 5.49 13.12
N ALA A 46 -7.93 5.47 12.34
CA ALA A 46 -8.05 4.66 11.14
C ALA A 46 -8.03 5.57 9.90
N TYR A 47 -7.59 5.03 8.77
CA TYR A 47 -7.55 5.73 7.49
C TYR A 47 -8.43 4.96 6.50
N THR A 48 -9.67 4.72 6.91
CA THR A 48 -10.60 3.82 6.23
C THR A 48 -10.83 4.27 4.79
N GLU A 49 -10.61 3.38 3.84
CA GLU A 49 -10.78 3.68 2.42
C GLU A 49 -11.95 2.89 1.82
N PRO A 50 -13.00 3.56 1.30
CA PRO A 50 -14.23 2.89 0.87
C PRO A 50 -14.02 1.78 -0.17
N LEU A 51 -13.15 1.99 -1.16
CA LEU A 51 -12.88 0.97 -2.19
C LEU A 51 -12.11 -0.24 -1.62
N ALA A 52 -11.16 0.00 -0.70
CA ALA A 52 -10.45 -1.08 -0.01
C ALA A 52 -11.41 -1.90 0.86
N VAL A 53 -12.29 -1.24 1.62
CA VAL A 53 -13.34 -1.89 2.42
C VAL A 53 -14.31 -2.67 1.55
N ARG A 54 -14.74 -2.11 0.41
CA ARG A 54 -15.61 -2.81 -0.53
C ARG A 54 -14.95 -4.09 -1.05
N LEU A 55 -13.72 -3.99 -1.55
CA LEU A 55 -12.96 -5.14 -2.04
C LEU A 55 -12.79 -6.22 -0.96
N ALA A 56 -12.43 -5.82 0.26
CA ALA A 56 -12.21 -6.73 1.38
C ALA A 56 -13.48 -7.49 1.82
N ASN A 57 -14.67 -6.94 1.55
CA ASN A 57 -15.95 -7.54 1.90
C ASN A 57 -16.55 -8.43 0.80
N LEU A 58 -15.91 -8.52 -0.37
CA LEU A 58 -16.39 -9.41 -1.43
C LEU A 58 -16.19 -10.87 -1.04
N PRO A 59 -17.17 -11.76 -1.28
CA PRO A 59 -17.06 -13.17 -0.92
C PRO A 59 -15.94 -13.92 -1.67
N GLU A 60 -15.52 -13.41 -2.82
CA GLU A 60 -14.44 -13.91 -3.65
C GLU A 60 -13.05 -13.44 -3.17
N VAL A 61 -12.99 -12.62 -2.11
CA VAL A 61 -11.76 -12.05 -1.59
C VAL A 61 -11.48 -12.57 -0.18
N GLU A 62 -10.28 -13.10 0.02
CA GLU A 62 -9.73 -13.37 1.35
C GLU A 62 -8.94 -12.14 1.78
N ALA A 63 -9.57 -11.30 2.60
CA ALA A 63 -8.94 -10.11 3.16
C ALA A 63 -7.98 -10.48 4.29
N ILE A 64 -6.70 -10.18 4.09
CA ILE A 64 -5.64 -10.30 5.08
C ILE A 64 -5.24 -8.88 5.45
N HIS A 65 -5.14 -8.53 6.73
CA HIS A 65 -4.78 -7.18 7.13
C HIS A 65 -3.60 -7.18 8.09
N PHE A 66 -2.69 -6.22 7.92
CA PHE A 66 -1.53 -6.06 8.79
C PHE A 66 -1.09 -4.60 8.85
N CYS A 67 -0.54 -4.19 10.00
CA CYS A 67 0.12 -2.89 10.13
C CYS A 67 1.55 -3.14 10.65
N PRO A 68 2.58 -2.93 9.82
CA PRO A 68 3.97 -3.22 10.19
C PRO A 68 4.41 -2.40 11.40
N GLU A 69 4.06 -1.11 11.43
CA GLU A 69 4.46 -0.21 12.51
C GLU A 69 3.76 -0.54 13.83
N ASN A 70 2.46 -0.81 13.83
CA ASN A 70 1.75 -1.18 15.05
C ASN A 70 2.27 -2.51 15.65
N ALA A 71 2.70 -3.45 14.80
CA ALA A 71 3.24 -4.73 15.26
C ALA A 71 4.57 -4.59 16.05
N THR A 72 5.32 -3.52 15.83
CA THR A 72 6.66 -3.34 16.44
C THR A 72 6.80 -2.12 17.33
N LEU A 73 6.03 -1.07 17.08
CA LEU A 73 6.04 0.21 17.79
C LEU A 73 4.76 0.45 18.61
N GLY A 74 3.69 -0.29 18.31
CA GLY A 74 2.37 -0.07 18.91
C GLY A 74 1.62 1.14 18.35
N THR A 75 0.50 1.44 19.02
CA THR A 75 -0.38 2.57 18.73
C THR A 75 -1.00 3.08 20.05
N PRO A 76 -0.97 4.40 20.34
CA PRO A 76 -0.32 5.45 19.54
C PRO A 76 1.21 5.33 19.60
N ARG A 77 1.87 5.93 18.62
CA ARG A 77 3.34 6.00 18.51
C ARG A 77 3.75 7.37 17.94
N PRO A 78 4.99 7.82 18.18
CA PRO A 78 5.55 8.95 17.46
C PRO A 78 5.53 8.72 15.94
N LEU A 79 5.33 9.80 15.17
CA LEU A 79 5.48 9.79 13.72
C LEU A 79 6.89 9.38 13.34
N THR A 80 7.02 8.59 12.28
CA THR A 80 8.29 8.25 11.67
C THR A 80 8.56 9.09 10.44
N THR A 81 9.82 9.08 10.00
CA THR A 81 10.24 9.65 8.72
C THR A 81 11.47 8.90 8.21
N LEU A 82 11.47 8.60 6.91
CA LEU A 82 12.64 8.13 6.18
C LEU A 82 13.65 9.26 5.92
N TYR A 83 14.92 9.00 6.24
CA TYR A 83 16.04 9.89 6.00
C TYR A 83 17.06 9.24 5.05
N ASP A 84 17.65 10.06 4.17
CA ASP A 84 18.70 9.69 3.23
C ASP A 84 18.31 8.61 2.18
N GLY A 85 17.02 8.43 1.93
CA GLY A 85 16.50 7.56 0.88
C GLY A 85 15.12 6.99 1.19
N HIS A 86 14.75 5.93 0.47
CA HIS A 86 13.46 5.25 0.59
C HIS A 86 13.61 3.81 1.11
N GLY A 87 12.52 3.04 1.13
CA GLY A 87 12.45 1.69 1.68
C GLY A 87 13.57 0.75 1.21
N ARG A 88 13.90 0.72 -0.08
CA ARG A 88 15.02 -0.11 -0.59
C ARG A 88 16.39 0.32 -0.08
N ASP A 89 16.59 1.60 0.21
CA ASP A 89 17.84 2.09 0.79
C ASP A 89 17.95 1.71 2.26
N VAL A 90 16.83 1.72 2.99
CA VAL A 90 16.78 1.19 4.37
C VAL A 90 17.13 -0.30 4.37
N LEU A 91 16.51 -1.08 3.49
CA LEU A 91 16.79 -2.52 3.36
C LEU A 91 18.25 -2.82 2.98
N ALA A 92 18.90 -1.90 2.27
CA ALA A 92 20.32 -1.99 1.92
C ALA A 92 21.26 -1.35 2.96
N GLY A 93 20.74 -0.83 4.08
CA GLY A 93 21.54 -0.19 5.13
C GLY A 93 22.12 1.19 4.75
N ARG A 94 21.55 1.86 3.73
CA ARG A 94 21.98 3.19 3.24
C ARG A 94 21.11 4.35 3.73
N ALA A 95 19.90 4.06 4.22
CA ALA A 95 18.96 5.03 4.76
C ALA A 95 18.49 4.60 6.15
N ARG A 96 17.82 5.50 6.88
CA ARG A 96 17.31 5.25 8.24
C ARG A 96 15.88 5.72 8.39
N VAL A 97 15.19 5.16 9.38
CA VAL A 97 13.89 5.65 9.83
C VAL A 97 14.06 6.21 11.24
N LEU A 98 13.76 7.48 11.42
CA LEU A 98 13.75 8.12 12.73
C LEU A 98 12.32 8.46 13.12
N GLU A 99 12.01 8.39 14.40
CA GLU A 99 10.78 8.99 14.91
C GLU A 99 10.98 10.47 15.25
N THR A 100 9.90 11.22 15.45
CA THR A 100 9.94 12.68 15.72
C THR A 100 10.73 13.08 16.97
N THR A 101 11.01 12.14 17.89
CA THR A 101 11.89 12.35 19.05
C THR A 101 13.39 12.34 18.69
N GLY A 102 13.72 11.94 17.46
CA GLY A 102 15.09 11.70 16.99
C GLY A 102 15.60 10.28 17.23
N ARG A 103 14.81 9.39 17.87
CA ARG A 103 15.20 7.99 18.06
C ARG A 103 15.20 7.24 16.73
N ASP A 104 16.27 6.49 16.48
CA ASP A 104 16.37 5.59 15.34
C ASP A 104 15.49 4.35 15.57
N VAL A 105 14.52 4.15 14.69
CA VAL A 105 13.54 3.05 14.72
C VAL A 105 13.67 2.13 13.50
N THR A 106 14.79 2.24 12.78
CA THR A 106 15.01 1.51 11.52
C THR A 106 14.83 0.01 11.71
N ARG A 107 15.34 -0.56 12.81
CA ARG A 107 15.24 -2.00 13.08
C ARG A 107 13.80 -2.44 13.36
N GLU A 108 13.04 -1.63 14.08
CA GLU A 108 11.63 -1.88 14.37
C GLU A 108 10.83 -1.90 13.07
N ILE A 109 11.03 -0.91 12.20
CA ILE A 109 10.34 -0.81 10.92
C ILE A 109 10.69 -1.98 9.99
N VAL A 110 11.97 -2.35 9.91
CA VAL A 110 12.39 -3.53 9.13
C VAL A 110 11.76 -4.82 9.67
N ARG A 111 11.74 -5.03 11.00
CA ARG A 111 11.06 -6.20 11.60
C ARG A 111 9.57 -6.22 11.30
N GLY A 112 8.90 -5.06 11.30
CA GLY A 112 7.50 -4.94 10.93
C GLY A 112 7.27 -5.32 9.46
N ALA A 113 8.14 -4.87 8.56
CA ALA A 113 8.12 -5.25 7.15
C ALA A 113 8.34 -6.75 6.95
N GLU A 114 9.31 -7.35 7.66
CA GLU A 114 9.58 -8.79 7.64
C GLU A 114 8.38 -9.61 8.07
N ALA A 115 7.71 -9.21 9.16
CA ALA A 115 6.50 -9.86 9.64
C ALA A 115 5.34 -9.77 8.62
N MET A 116 5.19 -8.61 7.96
CA MET A 116 4.20 -8.43 6.90
C MET A 116 4.48 -9.35 5.70
N LEU A 117 5.73 -9.45 5.27
CA LEU A 117 6.15 -10.35 4.20
C LEU A 117 5.96 -11.83 4.58
N GLU A 118 6.25 -12.21 5.83
CA GLU A 118 6.03 -13.57 6.31
C GLU A 118 4.55 -13.95 6.22
N ILE A 119 3.65 -13.07 6.66
CA ILE A 119 2.20 -13.25 6.51
C ILE A 119 1.83 -13.40 5.04
N ALA A 120 2.37 -12.52 4.19
CA ALA A 120 2.11 -12.55 2.75
C ALA A 120 2.50 -13.90 2.14
N ARG A 121 3.68 -14.42 2.47
CA ARG A 121 4.16 -15.74 2.00
C ARG A 121 3.32 -16.89 2.53
N ARG A 122 3.06 -16.92 3.84
CA ARG A 122 2.29 -18.00 4.48
C ARG A 122 0.86 -18.09 3.96
N ARG A 123 0.27 -16.93 3.66
CA ARG A 123 -1.11 -16.83 3.14
C ARG A 123 -1.16 -16.79 1.62
N ARG A 124 -0.03 -16.89 0.92
CA ARG A 124 0.05 -16.85 -0.55
C ARG A 124 -0.69 -15.64 -1.12
N VAL A 125 -0.40 -14.46 -0.57
CA VAL A 125 -0.96 -13.19 -1.01
C VAL A 125 -0.64 -12.96 -2.48
N GLU A 126 -1.66 -12.57 -3.24
CA GLU A 126 -1.61 -12.35 -4.69
C GLU A 126 -1.55 -10.85 -5.03
N LEU A 127 -1.97 -10.00 -4.09
CA LEU A 127 -2.02 -8.54 -4.23
C LEU A 127 -1.93 -7.86 -2.86
N ALA A 128 -1.23 -6.74 -2.75
CA ALA A 128 -1.27 -5.87 -1.59
C ALA A 128 -1.89 -4.51 -1.93
N VAL A 129 -2.82 -4.02 -1.09
CA VAL A 129 -3.42 -2.68 -1.16
C VAL A 129 -2.99 -1.91 0.09
N LEU A 130 -2.10 -0.95 -0.09
CA LEU A 130 -1.39 -0.29 1.00
C LEU A 130 -1.75 1.18 1.09
N LEU A 131 -1.68 1.71 2.31
CA LEU A 131 -1.75 3.14 2.56
C LEU A 131 -0.46 3.78 2.02
N ASP A 132 -0.57 4.48 0.90
CA ASP A 132 0.55 5.18 0.29
C ASP A 132 1.00 6.37 1.17
N VAL A 133 2.12 7.02 0.85
CA VAL A 133 2.79 8.11 1.61
C VAL A 133 3.32 7.74 3.00
N SER A 134 3.01 6.56 3.54
CA SER A 134 3.60 6.03 4.80
C SER A 134 5.05 5.54 4.61
N ASP A 135 5.92 5.78 5.60
CA ASP A 135 7.30 5.27 5.58
C ASP A 135 7.40 3.73 5.50
N SER A 136 6.36 3.02 5.93
CA SER A 136 6.30 1.56 5.82
C SER A 136 5.53 1.13 4.58
N CYS A 137 4.33 1.69 4.38
CA CYS A 137 3.35 1.19 3.41
C CYS A 137 3.30 1.96 2.08
N GLY A 138 3.99 3.09 1.98
CA GLY A 138 4.12 3.93 0.77
C GLY A 138 4.45 3.12 -0.47
N SER A 139 3.66 3.18 -1.54
CA SER A 139 3.91 2.43 -2.77
C SER A 139 4.54 3.29 -3.87
N HIS A 140 4.21 4.58 -3.93
CA HIS A 140 4.76 5.51 -4.93
C HIS A 140 5.57 6.64 -4.32
N ALA A 141 5.19 7.10 -3.13
CA ALA A 141 5.88 8.14 -2.41
C ALA A 141 5.86 7.87 -0.91
N VAL A 142 6.75 8.57 -0.19
CA VAL A 142 6.75 8.61 1.28
C VAL A 142 6.90 10.06 1.74
N TYR A 143 6.39 10.38 2.93
CA TYR A 143 6.54 11.70 3.53
C TYR A 143 8.01 12.03 3.83
N LEU A 144 8.32 13.32 3.74
CA LEU A 144 9.54 13.92 4.29
C LEU A 144 9.15 14.79 5.48
N GLY A 145 9.31 14.27 6.69
CA GLY A 145 8.92 14.95 7.91
C GLY A 145 7.43 14.77 8.21
N ALA A 146 6.83 15.77 8.85
CA ALA A 146 5.45 15.69 9.30
C ALA A 146 4.45 15.81 8.13
N PRO A 147 3.29 15.10 8.15
CA PRO A 147 2.30 15.16 7.08
C PRO A 147 1.81 16.57 6.72
N GLU A 148 1.79 17.47 7.70
CA GLU A 148 1.37 18.87 7.55
C GLU A 148 2.29 19.67 6.62
N GLU A 149 3.57 19.27 6.52
CA GLU A 149 4.54 19.92 5.64
C GLU A 149 4.26 19.63 4.16
N LYS A 150 3.52 18.56 3.85
CA LYS A 150 3.22 18.10 2.48
C LYS A 150 4.47 18.00 1.62
N ARG A 151 5.56 17.50 2.21
CA ARG A 151 6.81 17.21 1.51
C ARG A 151 6.91 15.72 1.27
N TYR A 152 7.33 15.35 0.07
CA TYR A 152 7.33 13.97 -0.39
C TYR A 152 8.64 13.64 -1.09
N GLN A 153 9.04 12.38 -1.02
CA GLN A 153 10.05 11.82 -1.90
C GLN A 153 9.43 10.69 -2.72
N ARG A 154 9.87 10.53 -3.98
CA ARG A 154 9.50 9.36 -4.78
C ARG A 154 10.17 8.13 -4.19
N GLY A 155 9.40 7.05 -4.08
CA GLY A 155 9.91 5.79 -3.56
C GLY A 155 8.88 5.05 -2.72
N MET A 156 9.18 3.78 -2.48
CA MET A 156 8.37 2.92 -1.62
C MET A 156 8.80 3.06 -0.17
N GLY A 157 7.87 2.90 0.76
CA GLY A 157 8.15 2.60 2.15
C GLY A 157 8.78 1.22 2.32
N VAL A 158 9.28 0.93 3.52
CA VAL A 158 10.09 -0.27 3.80
C VAL A 158 9.31 -1.57 3.54
N ALA A 159 8.06 -1.68 4.00
CA ALA A 159 7.24 -2.87 3.81
C ALA A 159 6.75 -3.03 2.37
N ALA A 160 6.34 -1.93 1.73
CA ALA A 160 5.97 -1.94 0.31
C ALA A 160 7.13 -2.37 -0.59
N ALA A 161 8.34 -1.86 -0.35
CA ALA A 161 9.55 -2.26 -1.06
C ALA A 161 9.84 -3.76 -0.87
N MET A 162 9.76 -4.25 0.37
CA MET A 162 10.01 -5.66 0.69
C MET A 162 8.99 -6.61 0.03
N LEU A 163 7.71 -6.24 -0.01
CA LEU A 163 6.67 -6.99 -0.70
C LEU A 163 6.90 -7.02 -2.22
N ALA A 164 7.18 -5.85 -2.81
CA ALA A 164 7.43 -5.73 -4.24
C ALA A 164 8.67 -6.54 -4.67
N ASP A 165 9.77 -6.46 -3.90
CA ASP A 165 11.00 -7.21 -4.18
C ASP A 165 10.81 -8.73 -4.01
N ALA A 166 9.82 -9.15 -3.21
CA ALA A 166 9.39 -10.54 -3.10
C ALA A 166 8.40 -10.99 -4.18
N GLY A 167 8.07 -10.12 -5.14
CA GLY A 167 7.16 -10.41 -6.25
C GLY A 167 5.68 -10.27 -5.93
N VAL A 168 5.31 -9.65 -4.80
CA VAL A 168 3.92 -9.32 -4.48
C VAL A 168 3.57 -7.98 -5.14
N PRO A 169 2.58 -7.93 -6.05
CA PRO A 169 2.11 -6.66 -6.62
C PRO A 169 1.54 -5.75 -5.55
N VAL A 170 1.85 -4.46 -5.61
CA VAL A 170 1.43 -3.45 -4.62
C VAL A 170 0.64 -2.35 -5.31
N LEU A 171 -0.52 -2.01 -4.74
CA LEU A 171 -1.36 -0.86 -5.10
C LEU A 171 -1.42 0.13 -3.94
N ALA A 172 -1.48 1.41 -4.28
CA ALA A 172 -1.91 2.46 -3.38
C ALA A 172 -3.42 2.39 -3.17
N GLN A 173 -3.88 2.87 -2.02
CA GLN A 173 -5.30 3.08 -1.76
C GLN A 173 -5.98 4.06 -2.72
N ARG A 174 -5.20 4.98 -3.34
CA ARG A 174 -5.68 5.93 -4.35
C ARG A 174 -5.40 5.49 -5.79
N ASP A 175 -5.12 4.21 -6.04
CA ASP A 175 -5.20 3.62 -7.38
C ASP A 175 -6.66 3.34 -7.73
N GLU A 176 -7.50 4.39 -7.71
CA GLU A 176 -8.96 4.31 -7.71
C GLU A 176 -9.48 3.65 -8.99
N LYS A 177 -8.87 3.97 -10.12
CA LYS A 177 -9.21 3.37 -11.41
C LYS A 177 -8.92 1.87 -11.42
N THR A 178 -7.76 1.47 -10.91
CA THR A 178 -7.34 0.06 -10.88
C THR A 178 -8.15 -0.74 -9.86
N LEU A 179 -8.33 -0.21 -8.64
CA LEU A 179 -9.17 -0.82 -7.61
C LEU A 179 -10.63 -0.90 -8.04
N GLY A 180 -11.17 0.14 -8.69
CA GLY A 180 -12.51 0.14 -9.24
C GLY A 180 -12.71 -0.96 -10.28
N ARG A 181 -11.76 -1.14 -11.21
CA ARG A 181 -11.79 -2.27 -12.17
C ARG A 181 -11.75 -3.63 -11.49
N LEU A 182 -10.91 -3.79 -10.46
CA LEU A 182 -10.82 -5.04 -9.71
C LEU A 182 -12.15 -5.37 -9.01
N VAL A 183 -12.75 -4.39 -8.34
CA VAL A 183 -14.05 -4.54 -7.69
C VAL A 183 -15.12 -4.85 -8.73
N GLY A 184 -15.23 -4.09 -9.82
CA GLY A 184 -16.26 -4.32 -10.85
C GLY A 184 -16.12 -5.67 -11.58
N ALA A 185 -14.91 -6.25 -11.63
CA ALA A 185 -14.69 -7.59 -12.16
C ALA A 185 -15.19 -8.70 -11.22
N LEU A 186 -15.31 -8.43 -9.91
CA LEU A 186 -15.74 -9.38 -8.88
C LEU A 186 -17.18 -9.13 -8.41
N ASP A 187 -17.66 -7.89 -8.51
CA ASP A 187 -19.00 -7.44 -8.14
C ASP A 187 -19.70 -6.80 -9.36
N PRO A 188 -20.53 -7.57 -10.09
CA PRO A 188 -21.25 -7.05 -11.26
C PRO A 188 -22.23 -5.92 -10.95
N SER A 189 -22.55 -5.66 -9.67
CA SER A 189 -23.41 -4.54 -9.27
C SER A 189 -22.65 -3.24 -9.07
N PHE A 190 -21.31 -3.30 -9.06
CA PHE A 190 -20.44 -2.14 -8.94
C PHE A 190 -20.06 -1.63 -10.33
N GLU A 191 -20.40 -0.37 -10.61
CA GLU A 191 -19.94 0.34 -11.80
C GLU A 191 -18.70 1.17 -11.45
N PRO A 192 -17.52 0.87 -12.02
CA PRO A 192 -16.32 1.67 -11.81
C PRO A 192 -16.50 3.09 -12.37
N ASP A 193 -16.07 4.10 -11.63
CA ASP A 193 -16.08 5.48 -12.11
C ASP A 193 -15.14 5.62 -13.33
N PRO A 194 -15.67 5.98 -14.52
CA PRO A 194 -14.85 6.11 -15.73
C PRO A 194 -13.87 7.29 -15.68
N SER A 195 -14.09 8.25 -14.77
CA SER A 195 -13.21 9.40 -14.55
C SER A 195 -12.13 9.15 -13.50
N ALA A 196 -12.21 8.03 -12.77
CA ALA A 196 -11.20 7.66 -11.79
C ALA A 196 -9.81 7.55 -12.42
N ILE A 197 -8.82 7.93 -11.63
CA ILE A 197 -7.40 7.92 -12.00
C ILE A 197 -6.62 7.11 -10.97
N ASP A 198 -5.41 6.69 -11.34
CA ASP A 198 -4.51 6.02 -10.40
C ASP A 198 -3.62 7.04 -9.68
N PHE A 199 -2.95 6.63 -8.61
CA PHE A 199 -2.28 7.53 -7.67
C PHE A 199 -1.31 8.49 -8.36
N VAL A 200 -0.51 7.96 -9.28
CA VAL A 200 0.53 8.69 -10.01
C VAL A 200 -0.01 9.68 -11.03
N ASP A 201 -1.29 9.55 -11.42
CA ASP A 201 -1.96 10.41 -12.38
C ASP A 201 -2.61 11.64 -11.71
N HIS A 202 -2.71 11.65 -10.37
CA HIS A 202 -3.35 12.72 -9.64
C HIS A 202 -2.59 14.05 -9.80
N PRO A 203 -3.28 15.20 -10.03
CA PRO A 203 -2.63 16.50 -10.25
C PRO A 203 -1.55 16.84 -9.22
N TRP A 204 -1.83 16.71 -7.92
CA TRP A 204 -0.84 17.01 -6.87
C TRP A 204 0.47 16.21 -7.05
N PHE A 205 0.40 14.93 -7.41
CA PHE A 205 1.57 14.08 -7.58
C PHE A 205 2.35 14.49 -8.83
N ARG A 206 1.61 14.71 -9.93
CA ARG A 206 2.17 15.14 -11.21
C ARG A 206 2.76 16.53 -11.16
N ASP A 207 2.19 17.44 -10.38
CA ASP A 207 2.69 18.80 -10.19
C ASP A 207 3.93 18.77 -9.29
N TYR A 208 3.84 18.10 -8.13
CA TYR A 208 4.93 18.04 -7.14
C TYR A 208 6.21 17.43 -7.71
N PHE A 209 6.08 16.39 -8.53
CA PHE A 209 7.23 15.69 -9.12
C PHE A 209 7.46 16.03 -10.61
N ARG A 210 6.95 17.15 -11.11
CA ARG A 210 7.21 17.63 -12.49
C ARG A 210 8.60 18.23 -12.65
N GLU A 211 9.13 18.79 -11.57
CA GLU A 211 10.32 19.67 -11.58
C GLU A 211 11.58 18.97 -11.04
N GLY A 212 11.56 17.65 -10.87
CA GLY A 212 12.67 16.85 -10.32
C GLY A 212 13.11 15.72 -11.23
#